data_AF-A0A7J0EAX5-F1
#
_entry.id   AF-A0A7J0EAX5-F1
#
_cell.length_a   1.000
_cell.length_b   1.000
_cell.length_c   1.000
_cell.angle_alpha   90.00
_cell.angle_beta   90.00
_cell.angle_gamma   90.00
#
_symmetry.space_group_name_H-M   'P 1'
#
loop_
_entity.id
_entity.type
_entity.pdbx_description
1 polymer ?
#
loop_
_entity_poly.entity_id
_entity_poly.type
_entity_poly.pdbx_seq_one_letter_code
_entity_poly.pdbx_strand_id
1 'polypeptide(L)'
;MPSSTSVVLLLWPVLSQVPAQIALTGDVVPLKGEKVKLAAESLRETISSERKAIKESTYSVSGILSSSNLGFTPRSENLQELLDGNEHSCTFVDSNGGTHEVDLEHVAASKADPLSPFSSSLIDGINQSEMRRRALILFCITYLNRNAKDAFMLSVDRKGFDVLGKVLGPVKIDGSPEYQWKEFRFTFKEEARDLESLCRQLVEMEEEALKNVSSFSGLG
;
A
#
# COMPACT_ATOMS: atom_id res chain seq x y z
N MET A 1 3.21 -18.64 -12.07
CA MET A 1 3.72 -17.27 -12.27
C MET A 1 4.03 -16.70 -10.89
N PRO A 2 5.16 -15.99 -10.68
CA PRO A 2 5.43 -15.37 -9.38
C PRO A 2 4.34 -14.33 -9.06
N SER A 3 3.94 -14.23 -7.79
CA SER A 3 2.98 -13.22 -7.33
C SER A 3 3.53 -11.80 -7.51
N SER A 4 2.67 -10.78 -7.61
CA SER A 4 3.13 -9.38 -7.80
C SER A 4 3.89 -8.88 -6.57
N THR A 5 3.55 -9.39 -5.37
CA THR A 5 4.34 -9.19 -4.15
C THR A 5 5.76 -9.75 -4.29
N SER A 6 5.92 -10.92 -4.91
CA SER A 6 7.25 -11.48 -5.22
C SER A 6 8.02 -10.59 -6.21
N VAL A 7 7.35 -9.95 -7.17
CA VAL A 7 8.01 -9.05 -8.14
C VAL A 7 8.50 -7.76 -7.47
N VAL A 8 7.68 -7.14 -6.62
CA VAL A 8 8.08 -5.92 -5.88
C VAL A 8 9.22 -6.22 -4.89
N LEU A 9 9.15 -7.33 -4.17
CA LEU A 9 10.23 -7.78 -3.27
C LEU A 9 11.53 -8.10 -4.02
N LEU A 10 11.45 -8.66 -5.23
CA LEU A 10 12.63 -8.91 -6.07
C LEU A 10 13.23 -7.64 -6.68
N LEU A 11 12.45 -6.55 -6.79
CA LEU A 11 12.94 -5.25 -7.28
C LEU A 11 13.57 -4.40 -6.17
N TRP A 12 13.31 -4.73 -4.92
CA TRP A 12 13.82 -4.00 -3.76
C TRP A 12 15.37 -3.93 -3.71
N PRO A 13 16.12 -5.02 -3.94
CA PRO A 13 17.59 -4.98 -4.01
C PRO A 13 18.11 -4.11 -5.17
N VAL A 14 17.35 -3.97 -6.26
CA VAL A 14 17.70 -3.14 -7.42
C VAL A 14 17.61 -1.65 -7.09
N LEU A 15 16.77 -1.27 -6.12
CA LEU A 15 16.58 0.11 -5.68
C LEU A 15 17.54 0.54 -4.57
N SER A 16 18.33 -0.39 -4.00
CA SER A 16 19.22 -0.14 -2.85
C SER A 16 18.52 0.48 -1.62
N GLN A 17 17.20 0.30 -1.50
CA GLN A 17 16.43 0.77 -0.36
C GLN A 17 16.27 -0.36 0.69
N VAL A 18 15.66 -0.08 1.83
CA VAL A 18 15.12 -1.08 2.79
C VAL A 18 13.75 -0.63 3.29
N PRO A 19 12.80 -1.55 3.52
CA PRO A 19 11.45 -1.17 3.93
C PRO A 19 11.51 -0.32 5.21
N ALA A 20 10.62 0.68 5.31
CA ALA A 20 10.52 1.50 6.52
C ALA A 20 10.19 0.61 7.73
N GLN A 21 10.96 0.77 8.81
CA GLN A 21 10.90 -0.08 9.99
C GLN A 21 10.91 0.76 11.28
N ILE A 22 10.19 0.28 12.29
CA ILE A 22 10.06 0.95 13.59
C ILE A 22 10.47 -0.06 14.66
N ALA A 23 11.54 0.22 15.40
CA ALA A 23 11.91 -0.55 16.58
C ALA A 23 11.22 0.04 17.81
N LEU A 24 10.34 -0.74 18.45
CA LEU A 24 9.72 -0.39 19.73
C LEU A 24 10.49 -1.09 20.85
N THR A 25 11.15 -0.30 21.69
CA THR A 25 11.83 -0.79 22.89
C THR A 25 11.00 -0.47 24.13
N GLY A 26 10.74 -1.49 24.95
CA GLY A 26 10.02 -1.34 26.20
C GLY A 26 9.91 -2.66 26.95
N ASP A 27 9.43 -2.59 28.20
CA ASP A 27 9.22 -3.78 29.01
C ASP A 27 7.93 -4.49 28.61
N VAL A 28 8.02 -5.78 28.33
CA VAL A 28 6.84 -6.64 28.14
C VAL A 28 6.34 -7.07 29.50
N VAL A 29 5.17 -6.58 29.89
CA VAL A 29 4.53 -6.93 31.16
C VAL A 29 3.23 -7.68 30.90
N PRO A 30 2.99 -8.85 31.53
CA PRO A 30 1.75 -9.59 31.37
C PRO A 30 0.54 -8.76 31.80
N LEU A 31 -0.45 -8.64 30.92
CA LEU A 31 -1.75 -8.07 31.26
C LEU A 31 -2.48 -9.04 32.21
N LYS A 32 -3.10 -8.50 33.27
CA LYS A 32 -3.83 -9.29 34.28
C LYS A 32 -5.24 -8.73 34.48
N GLY A 33 -6.17 -9.64 34.81
CA GLY A 33 -7.53 -9.29 35.24
C GLY A 33 -8.34 -8.58 34.16
N GLU A 34 -8.99 -7.48 34.54
CA GLU A 34 -9.90 -6.71 33.69
C GLU A 34 -9.24 -6.17 32.41
N LYS A 35 -7.95 -5.83 32.45
CA LYS A 35 -7.20 -5.33 31.29
C LYS A 35 -7.11 -6.35 30.15
N VAL A 36 -7.08 -7.65 30.47
CA VAL A 36 -7.07 -8.73 29.45
C VAL A 36 -8.41 -8.75 28.70
N LYS A 37 -9.51 -8.57 29.43
CA LYS A 37 -10.86 -8.52 28.83
C LYS A 37 -11.01 -7.30 27.93
N LEU A 38 -10.60 -6.13 28.42
CA LEU A 38 -10.62 -4.88 27.63
C LEU A 38 -9.78 -5.00 26.34
N ALA A 39 -8.59 -5.60 26.43
CA ALA A 39 -7.75 -5.83 25.26
C ALA A 39 -8.40 -6.79 24.25
N ALA A 40 -8.99 -7.88 24.74
CA ALA A 40 -9.70 -8.85 23.88
C ALA A 40 -10.96 -8.24 23.24
N GLU A 41 -11.72 -7.43 23.97
CA GLU A 41 -12.90 -6.72 23.47
C GLU A 41 -12.52 -5.69 22.40
N SER A 42 -11.50 -4.88 22.67
CA SER A 42 -10.95 -3.92 21.69
C SER A 42 -10.44 -4.62 20.42
N LEU A 43 -9.81 -5.79 20.58
CA LEU A 43 -9.36 -6.60 19.44
C LEU A 43 -10.54 -7.13 18.61
N ARG A 44 -11.58 -7.65 19.27
CA ARG A 44 -12.82 -8.10 18.60
C ARG A 44 -13.51 -6.95 17.86
N GLU A 45 -13.56 -5.77 18.45
CA GLU A 45 -14.13 -4.57 17.83
C GLU A 45 -13.33 -4.16 16.58
N THR A 46 -11.99 -4.20 16.66
CA THR A 46 -11.10 -3.93 15.52
C THR A 46 -11.38 -4.92 14.37
N ILE A 47 -11.41 -6.23 14.66
CA ILE A 47 -11.72 -7.27 13.68
C ILE A 47 -13.10 -7.07 13.04
N SER A 48 -14.11 -6.77 13.86
CA SER A 48 -15.48 -6.55 13.41
C SER A 48 -15.58 -5.33 12.50
N SER A 49 -14.93 -4.22 12.88
CA SER A 49 -14.95 -2.98 12.09
C SER A 49 -14.28 -3.15 10.73
N GLU A 50 -13.13 -3.83 10.66
CA GLU A 50 -12.46 -4.17 9.39
C GLU A 50 -13.39 -4.99 8.49
N ARG A 51 -13.94 -6.10 9.01
CA ARG A 51 -14.86 -6.98 8.27
C ARG A 51 -16.10 -6.27 7.78
N LYS A 52 -16.66 -5.38 8.61
CA LYS A 52 -17.81 -4.55 8.24
C LYS A 52 -17.47 -3.60 7.10
N ALA A 53 -16.33 -2.90 7.17
CA ALA A 53 -15.89 -1.99 6.12
C ALA A 53 -15.74 -2.68 4.77
N ILE A 54 -15.26 -3.93 4.75
CA ILE A 54 -15.15 -4.73 3.53
C ILE A 54 -16.53 -5.14 3.01
N LYS A 55 -17.40 -5.65 3.88
CA LYS A 55 -18.74 -6.14 3.51
C LYS A 55 -19.62 -5.02 2.95
N GLU A 56 -19.48 -3.82 3.49
CA GLU A 56 -20.25 -2.63 3.08
C GLU A 56 -19.59 -1.87 1.92
N SER A 57 -18.46 -2.37 1.41
CA SER A 57 -17.73 -1.70 0.35
C SER A 57 -18.42 -1.77 -1.01
N THR A 58 -18.19 -0.75 -1.83
CA THR A 58 -18.69 -0.66 -3.19
C THR A 58 -17.98 -1.63 -4.14
N TYR A 59 -18.54 -1.80 -5.32
CA TYR A 59 -17.97 -2.66 -6.37
C TYR A 59 -16.52 -2.29 -6.72
N SER A 60 -16.16 -1.00 -6.68
CA SER A 60 -14.80 -0.54 -6.99
C SER A 60 -13.77 -1.04 -5.98
N VAL A 61 -14.10 -0.94 -4.69
CA VAL A 61 -13.24 -1.45 -3.60
C VAL A 61 -13.20 -2.96 -3.65
N SER A 62 -14.37 -3.60 -3.72
CA SER A 62 -14.49 -5.06 -3.78
C SER A 62 -13.71 -5.65 -4.96
N GLY A 63 -13.76 -5.03 -6.14
CA GLY A 63 -13.05 -5.50 -7.33
C GLY A 63 -11.53 -5.46 -7.20
N ILE A 64 -10.98 -4.45 -6.51
CA ILE A 64 -9.54 -4.37 -6.23
C ILE A 64 -9.17 -5.46 -5.22
N LEU A 65 -9.90 -5.54 -4.11
CA LEU A 65 -9.61 -6.49 -3.04
C LEU A 65 -9.75 -7.94 -3.48
N SER A 66 -10.73 -8.26 -4.33
CA SER A 66 -10.93 -9.62 -4.87
C SER A 66 -9.87 -10.03 -5.89
N SER A 67 -9.15 -9.07 -6.47
CA SER A 67 -8.07 -9.33 -7.43
C SER A 67 -6.73 -9.68 -6.75
N SER A 68 -6.67 -9.54 -5.42
CA SER A 68 -5.50 -9.90 -4.61
C SER A 68 -5.30 -11.42 -4.59
N ASN A 69 -4.08 -11.86 -4.91
CA ASN A 69 -3.62 -13.25 -4.77
C ASN A 69 -3.18 -13.59 -3.35
N LEU A 70 -2.95 -12.57 -2.51
CA LEU A 70 -3.08 -12.73 -1.07
C LEU A 70 -4.56 -13.01 -0.84
N GLY A 71 -4.94 -14.29 -0.92
CA GLY A 71 -6.25 -14.76 -0.52
C GLY A 71 -6.57 -14.06 0.78
N PHE A 72 -7.73 -13.39 0.83
CA PHE A 72 -8.09 -12.42 1.85
C PHE A 72 -7.97 -13.06 3.24
N THR A 73 -6.75 -13.08 3.78
CA THR A 73 -6.38 -13.42 5.16
C THR A 73 -6.15 -12.06 5.76
N PRO A 74 -7.23 -11.29 6.02
CA PRO A 74 -7.13 -9.96 6.54
C PRO A 74 -6.31 -10.03 7.83
N ARG A 75 -5.65 -8.94 8.19
CA ARG A 75 -5.06 -8.80 9.52
C ARG A 75 -6.01 -9.33 10.59
N SER A 76 -7.31 -9.07 10.45
CA SER A 76 -8.36 -9.63 11.31
C SER A 76 -8.42 -11.15 11.44
N GLU A 77 -8.01 -11.96 10.46
CA GLU A 77 -7.90 -13.43 10.61
C GLU A 77 -6.68 -13.80 11.47
N ASN A 78 -5.51 -13.20 11.23
CA ASN A 78 -4.34 -13.37 12.10
C ASN A 78 -4.62 -12.87 13.54
N LEU A 79 -5.40 -11.78 13.68
CA LEU A 79 -5.84 -11.27 14.98
C LEU A 79 -6.93 -12.14 15.62
N GLN A 80 -7.74 -12.83 14.82
CA GLN A 80 -8.73 -13.80 15.31
C GLN A 80 -8.02 -15.03 15.86
N GLU A 81 -6.93 -15.48 15.25
CA GLU A 81 -6.07 -16.54 15.80
C GLU A 81 -5.50 -16.15 17.18
N LEU A 82 -5.10 -14.89 17.37
CA LEU A 82 -4.68 -14.36 18.68
C LEU A 82 -5.80 -14.39 19.75
N LEU A 83 -7.07 -14.36 19.34
CA LEU A 83 -8.22 -14.48 20.25
C LEU A 83 -8.61 -15.93 20.55
N ASP A 84 -8.33 -16.84 19.63
CA ASP A 84 -8.81 -18.23 19.67
C ASP A 84 -7.82 -19.20 20.35
N GLY A 85 -6.53 -18.83 20.50
CA GLY A 85 -5.70 -19.34 21.58
C GLY A 85 -4.23 -19.62 21.29
N ASN A 86 -3.49 -19.60 22.41
CA ASN A 86 -2.07 -19.88 22.67
C ASN A 86 -1.09 -18.71 22.51
N GLU A 87 -0.38 -18.42 23.61
CA GLU A 87 0.62 -17.36 23.72
C GLU A 87 1.74 -17.58 22.70
N HIS A 88 1.99 -16.56 21.87
CA HIS A 88 3.16 -16.50 21.01
C HIS A 88 3.89 -15.18 21.28
N SER A 89 5.14 -15.31 21.71
CA SER A 89 6.07 -14.18 21.86
C SER A 89 6.34 -13.58 20.48
N CYS A 90 5.94 -12.33 20.26
CA CYS A 90 6.28 -11.60 19.05
C CYS A 90 7.70 -11.05 19.20
N THR A 91 8.63 -11.46 18.33
CA THR A 91 9.95 -10.84 18.22
C THR A 91 10.02 -10.11 16.90
N PHE A 92 10.24 -8.80 16.96
CA PHE A 92 10.43 -7.92 15.81
C PHE A 92 11.93 -7.78 15.54
N VAL A 93 12.35 -7.88 14.26
CA VAL A 93 13.77 -7.83 13.85
C VAL A 93 13.92 -6.84 12.68
N ASP A 94 14.97 -6.01 12.72
CA ASP A 94 15.22 -4.89 11.80
C ASP A 94 16.17 -5.23 10.62
N SER A 95 16.07 -4.45 9.54
CA SER A 95 17.04 -4.34 8.45
C SER A 95 17.27 -2.89 7.97
N ASN A 96 18.47 -2.36 8.28
CA ASN A 96 19.29 -1.31 7.61
C ASN A 96 19.33 0.17 8.13
N GLY A 97 19.56 0.37 9.43
CA GLY A 97 20.74 1.15 9.86
C GLY A 97 20.68 2.69 9.96
N GLY A 98 19.50 3.30 10.01
CA GLY A 98 19.31 4.70 10.44
C GLY A 98 18.41 4.78 11.67
N THR A 99 18.80 5.52 12.71
CA THR A 99 18.07 5.58 13.98
C THR A 99 17.55 6.98 14.23
N HIS A 100 16.24 7.10 14.40
CA HIS A 100 15.58 8.32 14.86
C HIS A 100 14.81 7.96 16.12
N GLU A 101 15.20 8.51 17.26
CA GLU A 101 14.41 8.39 18.49
C GLU A 101 13.12 9.19 18.32
N VAL A 102 12.00 8.52 18.55
CA VAL A 102 10.66 9.13 18.53
C VAL A 102 10.13 9.07 19.96
N ASP A 103 9.78 10.22 20.52
CA ASP A 103 9.17 10.28 21.85
C ASP A 103 7.83 9.53 21.84
N LEU A 104 7.56 8.80 22.92
CA LEU A 104 6.29 8.13 23.17
C LEU A 104 5.10 9.09 23.09
N GLU A 105 5.28 10.36 23.45
CA GLU A 105 4.24 11.38 23.32
C GLU A 105 3.84 11.62 21.85
N HIS A 106 4.82 11.57 20.94
CA HIS A 106 4.59 11.70 19.50
C HIS A 106 4.00 10.43 18.89
N VAL A 107 4.37 9.25 19.39
CA VAL A 107 3.74 7.98 18.99
C VAL A 107 2.27 7.95 19.43
N ALA A 108 1.99 8.34 20.68
CA ALA A 108 0.64 8.36 21.24
C ALA A 108 -0.27 9.43 20.59
N ALA A 109 0.30 10.58 20.21
CA ALA A 109 -0.42 11.63 19.49
C ALA A 109 -0.63 11.31 17.99
N SER A 110 0.17 10.39 17.44
CA SER A 110 0.06 9.98 16.04
C SER A 110 -1.13 9.04 15.84
N LYS A 111 -1.86 9.27 14.75
CA LYS A 111 -2.94 8.38 14.31
C LYS A 111 -2.42 7.48 13.22
N ALA A 112 -2.62 6.18 13.40
CA ALA A 112 -2.39 5.19 12.35
C ALA A 112 -3.15 5.59 11.08
N ASP A 113 -2.55 5.26 9.93
CA ASP A 113 -3.20 5.51 8.65
C ASP A 113 -4.48 4.65 8.54
N PRO A 114 -5.64 5.23 8.20
CA PRO A 114 -6.90 4.49 8.12
C PRO A 114 -6.89 3.38 7.05
N LEU A 115 -5.99 3.44 6.09
CA LEU A 115 -5.83 2.46 5.01
C LEU A 115 -4.83 1.36 5.36
N SER A 116 -4.04 1.53 6.43
CA SER A 116 -3.01 0.57 6.84
C SER A 116 -3.51 -0.89 6.88
N PRO A 117 -4.70 -1.21 7.42
CA PRO A 117 -5.21 -2.59 7.45
C PRO A 117 -5.39 -3.23 6.07
N PHE A 118 -5.59 -2.42 5.03
CA PHE A 118 -5.92 -2.87 3.67
C PHE A 118 -4.79 -2.64 2.68
N SER A 119 -3.76 -1.89 3.06
CA SER A 119 -2.65 -1.46 2.19
C SER A 119 -2.05 -2.60 1.37
N SER A 120 -1.72 -3.73 1.99
CA SER A 120 -1.15 -4.89 1.30
C SER A 120 -2.08 -5.46 0.24
N SER A 121 -3.36 -5.64 0.57
CA SER A 121 -4.36 -6.18 -0.37
C SER A 121 -4.70 -5.20 -1.49
N LEU A 122 -4.71 -3.90 -1.20
CA LEU A 122 -4.88 -2.84 -2.20
C LEU A 122 -3.73 -2.86 -3.20
N ILE A 123 -2.49 -2.87 -2.70
CA ILE A 123 -1.28 -2.86 -3.52
C ILE A 123 -1.24 -4.11 -4.40
N ASP A 124 -1.47 -5.30 -3.81
CA ASP A 124 -1.48 -6.53 -4.60
C ASP A 124 -2.62 -6.54 -5.63
N GLY A 125 -3.85 -6.20 -5.23
CA GLY A 125 -5.00 -6.14 -6.12
C GLY A 125 -4.81 -5.20 -7.32
N ILE A 126 -4.26 -4.01 -7.09
CA ILE A 126 -3.89 -3.07 -8.17
C ILE A 126 -2.81 -3.65 -9.07
N ASN A 127 -1.79 -4.27 -8.48
CA ASN A 127 -0.66 -4.82 -9.22
C ASN A 127 -0.99 -6.12 -9.98
N GLN A 128 -2.01 -6.87 -9.57
CA GLN A 128 -2.50 -8.04 -10.31
C GLN A 128 -3.37 -7.65 -11.51
N SER A 129 -4.09 -6.52 -11.43
CA SER A 129 -4.95 -6.07 -12.51
C SER A 129 -4.16 -5.37 -13.61
N GLU A 130 -4.10 -5.97 -14.79
CA GLU A 130 -3.43 -5.37 -15.95
C GLU A 130 -4.02 -3.99 -16.30
N MET A 131 -5.34 -3.85 -16.22
CA MET A 131 -6.03 -2.58 -16.46
C MET A 131 -5.56 -1.50 -15.48
N ARG A 132 -5.44 -1.83 -14.18
CA ARG A 132 -4.96 -0.89 -13.17
C ARG A 132 -3.47 -0.57 -13.34
N ARG A 133 -2.62 -1.55 -13.69
CA ARG A 133 -1.21 -1.27 -14.04
C ARG A 133 -1.09 -0.33 -15.24
N ARG A 134 -1.95 -0.48 -16.26
CA ARG A 134 -2.01 0.47 -17.39
C ARG A 134 -2.44 1.87 -16.94
N ALA A 135 -3.38 1.99 -16.00
CA ALA A 135 -3.73 3.28 -15.42
C ALA A 135 -2.53 3.92 -14.68
N LEU A 136 -1.72 3.14 -13.94
CA LEU A 136 -0.50 3.65 -13.31
C LEU A 136 0.55 4.15 -14.33
N ILE A 137 0.69 3.46 -15.46
CA ILE A 137 1.54 3.93 -16.58
C ILE A 137 1.00 5.27 -17.11
N LEU A 138 -0.31 5.35 -17.32
CA LEU A 138 -0.97 6.58 -17.78
C LEU A 138 -0.77 7.73 -16.78
N PHE A 139 -0.79 7.46 -15.47
CA PHE A 139 -0.48 8.46 -14.45
C PHE A 139 0.95 9.00 -14.56
N CYS A 140 1.93 8.13 -14.77
CA CYS A 140 3.32 8.54 -14.98
C CYS A 140 3.45 9.48 -16.18
N ILE A 141 2.72 9.19 -17.27
CA ILE A 141 2.73 10.02 -18.49
C ILE A 141 2.05 11.36 -18.23
N THR A 142 0.82 11.34 -17.72
CA THR A 142 -0.01 12.55 -17.62
C THR A 142 0.44 13.50 -16.51
N TYR A 143 0.68 12.99 -15.30
CA TYR A 143 0.93 13.86 -14.14
C TYR A 143 2.41 14.20 -13.94
N LEU A 144 3.32 13.33 -14.40
CA LEU A 144 4.76 13.49 -14.18
C LEU A 144 5.55 13.72 -15.48
N ASN A 145 4.90 13.66 -16.64
CA ASN A 145 5.54 13.71 -17.95
C ASN A 145 6.71 12.71 -18.05
N ARG A 146 6.45 11.46 -17.66
CA ARG A 146 7.39 10.35 -17.70
C ARG A 146 6.81 9.21 -18.53
N ASN A 147 7.49 8.88 -19.64
CA ASN A 147 7.11 7.77 -20.49
C ASN A 147 7.53 6.44 -19.86
N ALA A 148 6.65 5.90 -19.01
CA ALA A 148 6.82 4.61 -18.38
C ALA A 148 6.35 3.48 -19.33
N LYS A 149 7.12 2.40 -19.42
CA LYS A 149 6.73 1.18 -20.13
C LYS A 149 5.98 0.17 -19.28
N ASP A 150 6.17 0.26 -17.97
CA ASP A 150 5.54 -0.60 -16.98
C ASP A 150 5.47 0.15 -15.64
N ALA A 151 4.53 -0.22 -14.77
CA ALA A 151 4.33 0.44 -13.49
C ALA A 151 3.69 -0.49 -12.46
N PHE A 152 4.18 -0.40 -11.22
CA PHE A 152 3.64 -1.10 -10.06
C PHE A 152 3.43 -0.12 -8.90
N MET A 153 2.33 -0.25 -8.17
CA MET A 153 2.15 0.45 -6.90
C MET A 153 3.06 -0.18 -5.85
N LEU A 154 3.81 0.65 -5.12
CA LEU A 154 4.71 0.23 -4.05
C LEU A 154 4.11 0.41 -2.67
N SER A 155 3.48 1.57 -2.47
CA SER A 155 2.96 2.01 -1.18
C SER A 155 1.67 2.79 -1.40
N VAL A 156 0.84 2.85 -0.36
CA VAL A 156 -0.38 3.66 -0.35
C VAL A 156 -0.66 4.14 1.07
N ASP A 157 -1.04 5.40 1.20
CA ASP A 157 -1.46 6.03 2.45
C ASP A 157 -2.56 7.05 2.18
N ARG A 158 -3.08 7.68 3.23
CA ARG A 158 -4.19 8.63 3.11
C ARG A 158 -3.88 9.84 2.23
N LYS A 159 -2.62 10.18 2.00
CA LYS A 159 -2.20 11.34 1.19
C LYS A 159 -1.93 10.98 -0.25
N GLY A 160 -1.78 9.70 -0.60
CA GLY A 160 -1.42 9.31 -1.94
C GLY A 160 -0.82 7.92 -2.02
N PHE A 161 0.02 7.71 -3.03
CA PHE A 161 0.62 6.42 -3.31
C PHE A 161 1.95 6.58 -4.03
N ASP A 162 2.81 5.58 -3.86
CA ASP A 162 4.09 5.49 -4.55
C ASP A 162 4.00 4.46 -5.69
N VAL A 163 4.61 4.80 -6.82
CA VAL A 163 4.66 3.95 -8.02
C VAL A 163 6.10 3.71 -8.43
N LEU A 164 6.43 2.45 -8.69
CA LEU A 164 7.65 2.05 -9.36
C LEU A 164 7.41 2.01 -10.87
N GLY A 165 7.87 3.04 -11.58
CA GLY A 165 7.74 3.15 -13.03
C GLY A 165 9.02 2.74 -13.75
N LYS A 166 8.88 1.94 -14.81
CA LYS A 166 9.98 1.57 -15.72
C LYS A 166 10.11 2.63 -16.80
N VAL A 167 11.00 3.59 -16.61
CA VAL A 167 11.18 4.75 -17.49
C VAL A 167 12.48 4.67 -18.28
N LEU A 168 12.57 5.44 -19.35
CA LEU A 168 13.80 5.60 -20.10
C LEU A 168 14.86 6.28 -19.22
N GLY A 169 15.98 5.59 -19.03
CA GLY A 169 17.19 6.09 -18.40
C GLY A 169 18.12 6.78 -19.40
N PRO A 170 19.33 7.15 -18.97
CA PRO A 170 20.35 7.70 -19.85
C PRO A 170 20.68 6.71 -20.98
N VAL A 171 20.98 7.24 -22.18
CA VAL A 171 21.44 6.42 -23.30
C VAL A 171 22.80 5.83 -22.95
N LYS A 172 22.97 4.53 -23.14
CA LYS A 172 24.28 3.87 -22.94
C LYS A 172 25.29 4.36 -23.97
N ILE A 173 26.57 4.11 -23.69
CA ILE A 173 27.67 4.45 -24.59
C ILE A 173 27.49 3.81 -25.99
N ASP A 174 26.77 2.69 -26.08
CA ASP A 174 26.44 1.98 -27.33
C ASP A 174 25.20 2.53 -28.07
N GLY A 175 24.57 3.60 -27.57
CA GLY A 175 23.37 4.20 -28.18
C GLY A 175 22.07 3.47 -27.84
N SER A 176 22.10 2.38 -27.08
CA SER A 176 20.89 1.66 -26.70
C SER A 176 20.14 2.38 -25.56
N PRO A 177 18.79 2.45 -25.64
CA PRO A 177 17.98 2.98 -24.55
C PRO A 177 17.99 2.01 -23.36
N GLU A 178 18.50 2.45 -22.22
CA GLU A 178 18.39 1.70 -20.97
C GLU A 178 17.07 2.03 -20.28
N TYR A 179 16.31 1.02 -19.87
CA TYR A 179 15.15 1.24 -18.98
C TYR A 179 15.59 1.07 -17.54
N GLN A 180 15.21 2.03 -16.70
CA GLN A 180 15.49 2.02 -15.27
C GLN A 180 14.18 2.09 -14.49
N TRP A 181 14.13 1.36 -13.38
CA TRP A 181 13.05 1.46 -12.42
C TRP A 181 13.27 2.69 -11.55
N LYS A 182 12.25 3.55 -11.45
CA LYS A 182 12.27 4.75 -10.61
C LYS A 182 10.99 4.85 -9.82
N GLU A 183 11.12 5.29 -8.58
CA GLU A 183 10.01 5.55 -7.69
C GLU A 183 9.44 6.95 -7.90
N PHE A 184 8.12 7.06 -7.87
CA PHE A 184 7.37 8.29 -8.07
C PHE A 184 6.24 8.40 -7.05
N ARG A 185 6.18 9.53 -6.35
CA ARG A 185 5.09 9.84 -5.44
C ARG A 185 3.95 10.56 -6.15
N PHE A 186 2.74 10.04 -6.02
CA PHE A 186 1.50 10.70 -6.42
C PHE A 186 0.76 11.16 -5.17
N THR A 187 0.23 12.38 -5.21
CA THR A 187 -0.50 12.98 -4.08
C THR A 187 -1.95 13.16 -4.48
N PHE A 188 -2.84 12.77 -3.58
CA PHE A 188 -4.28 12.97 -3.73
C PHE A 188 -4.66 14.45 -3.58
N LYS A 189 -5.78 14.85 -4.18
CA LYS A 189 -6.30 16.23 -4.04
C LYS A 189 -6.74 16.49 -2.61
N GLU A 190 -7.30 15.47 -1.97
CA GLU A 190 -7.71 15.49 -0.56
C GLU A 190 -7.24 14.21 0.15
N GLU A 191 -7.09 14.26 1.48
CA GLU A 191 -6.76 13.05 2.25
C GLU A 191 -7.89 12.01 2.14
N ALA A 192 -7.55 10.80 1.71
CA ALA A 192 -8.44 9.65 1.68
C ALA A 192 -8.71 9.18 3.12
N ARG A 193 -9.98 9.22 3.53
CA ARG A 193 -10.41 8.90 4.90
C ARG A 193 -10.71 7.42 5.08
N ASP A 194 -10.95 6.72 3.98
CA ASP A 194 -11.40 5.34 3.90
C ASP A 194 -11.11 4.76 2.51
N LEU A 195 -11.39 3.46 2.33
CA LEU A 195 -11.20 2.75 1.06
C LEU A 195 -11.99 3.36 -0.10
N GLU A 196 -13.20 3.85 0.18
CA GLU A 196 -14.09 4.42 -0.83
C GLU A 196 -13.54 5.72 -1.39
N SER A 197 -13.12 6.63 -0.51
CA SER A 197 -12.51 7.89 -0.90
C SER A 197 -11.20 7.68 -1.65
N LEU A 198 -10.40 6.68 -1.28
CA LEU A 198 -9.21 6.29 -2.05
C LEU A 198 -9.59 5.80 -3.45
N CYS A 199 -10.49 4.82 -3.56
CA CYS A 199 -10.86 4.24 -4.85
C CYS A 199 -11.53 5.27 -5.77
N ARG A 200 -12.37 6.14 -5.21
CA ARG A 200 -12.95 7.26 -5.93
C ARG A 200 -11.87 8.19 -6.50
N GLN A 201 -10.90 8.59 -5.69
CA GLN A 201 -9.81 9.46 -6.17
C GLN A 201 -8.95 8.78 -7.24
N LEU A 202 -8.68 7.47 -7.14
CA LEU A 202 -7.98 6.74 -8.20
C LEU A 202 -8.76 6.73 -9.52
N VAL A 203 -10.09 6.55 -9.47
CA VAL A 203 -10.97 6.60 -10.64
C VAL A 203 -11.01 8.01 -11.24
N GLU A 204 -11.15 9.05 -10.41
CA GLU A 204 -11.12 10.44 -10.86
C GLU A 204 -9.79 10.79 -11.55
N MET A 205 -8.67 10.33 -10.98
CA MET A 205 -7.35 10.51 -11.59
C MET A 205 -7.24 9.79 -12.94
N GLU A 206 -7.84 8.60 -13.08
CA GLU A 206 -7.90 7.82 -14.32
C GLU A 206 -8.72 8.52 -15.39
N GLU A 207 -9.91 9.01 -15.05
CA GLU A 207 -10.77 9.77 -15.95
C GLU A 207 -10.10 11.07 -16.42
N GLU A 208 -9.48 11.81 -15.51
CA GLU A 208 -8.74 13.03 -15.85
C GLU A 208 -7.57 12.73 -16.79
N ALA A 209 -6.83 11.65 -16.54
CA ALA A 209 -5.71 11.26 -17.38
C ALA A 209 -6.14 10.80 -18.78
N LEU A 210 -7.27 10.10 -18.90
CA LEU A 210 -7.86 9.69 -20.18
C LEU A 210 -8.34 10.90 -20.99
N LYS A 211 -8.99 11.88 -20.35
CA LYS A 211 -9.42 13.13 -21.00
C LYS A 211 -8.24 13.94 -21.55
N ASN A 212 -7.14 13.99 -20.79
CA ASN A 212 -5.93 14.68 -21.26
C ASN A 212 -5.38 13.99 -22.51
N VAL A 213 -5.24 12.66 -22.52
CA VAL A 213 -4.73 11.94 -23.70
C VAL A 213 -5.68 12.05 -24.89
N SER A 214 -7.00 11.99 -24.69
CA SER A 214 -7.96 12.11 -25.80
C SER A 214 -7.88 13.48 -26.50
N SER A 215 -7.64 14.55 -25.73
CA SER A 215 -7.44 15.91 -26.28
C SER A 215 -6.19 16.04 -27.17
N PHE A 216 -5.15 15.23 -26.94
CA PHE A 216 -3.95 15.18 -27.77
C PHE A 216 -4.11 14.32 -29.04
N SER A 217 -5.03 13.34 -29.02
CA SER A 217 -5.23 12.41 -30.15
C SER A 217 -6.11 12.95 -31.29
N GLY A 218 -6.72 14.12 -31.17
CA GLY A 218 -7.48 14.76 -32.26
C GLY A 218 -8.71 13.98 -32.76
N LEU A 219 -9.18 12.98 -32.01
CA LEU A 219 -10.42 12.24 -32.28
C LEU A 219 -11.52 12.82 -31.38
N GLY A 220 -12.07 13.95 -31.82
CA GLY A 220 -13.36 14.48 -31.37
C GLY A 220 -14.48 14.08 -32.32
#